data_AF-A0A9P7J4I8-F1
#
_entry.id   AF-A0A9P7J4I8-F1
#
_cell.length_a   1.000
_cell.length_b   1.000
_cell.length_c   1.000
_cell.angle_alpha   90.00
_cell.angle_beta   90.00
_cell.angle_gamma   90.00
#
_symmetry.space_group_name_H-M   'P 1'
#
loop_
_entity.id
_entity.type
_entity.pdbx_description
1 polymer ?
#
loop_
_entity_poly.entity_id
_entity_poly.type
_entity_poly.pdbx_seq_one_letter_code
_entity_poly.pdbx_strand_id
1 'polypeptide(L)'
;MASNSHQDPQECEMTRNQRGLVETCFEEGQYESGIAVLEQLRSKNFKPPVSLVRQLFYIALYPPPPSLDHVEERDLNPASPSKGSPTKTKHQAPKMTFAPSVNASEAAQRLLLSFVRTNTPTSLFQALPQPGKSDELPFEGDDHDSVVAKESLCIKDAKHCWAILKEGFVPRIKISQPSLLAGKKKRGKLIANTEEYVEEKYSNSVLALVAEHAWLVLQWLVELFQRDESLASGDGSVKHSPLLLLQIPSPRSGTGLRWEADAPLDIVFYCISQGQPQRRQLGLELMALLVGICLTAEFDFNMFLEQVTSRLYSASPEIVQTFMSGFHLSRSAQLFKLALCRKFLSDESGGRNPPSRRPKPQARAVRAARGTAAAREQNLSSTSANDSSASFSASKISMPPSGDIVHLLTGPNGRTSPAIITVKKELLISYAYLQQIAEQRDVEWQQLATDGRLEDQVNSVFGGESYAQQDRDALISLVRVWAMN
;
A
#
# COMPACT_ATOMS: atom_id res chain seq x y z
N MET A 1 -29.06 -26.40 13.52
CA MET A 1 -27.60 -26.17 13.43
C MET A 1 -27.34 -24.78 13.96
N ALA A 2 -26.78 -24.67 15.16
CA ALA A 2 -26.52 -23.40 15.81
C ALA A 2 -25.32 -22.73 15.13
N SER A 3 -25.53 -21.53 14.60
CA SER A 3 -24.46 -20.67 14.09
C SER A 3 -23.63 -20.23 15.30
N ASN A 4 -22.47 -20.87 15.51
CA ASN A 4 -21.47 -20.39 16.44
C ASN A 4 -20.93 -19.08 15.89
N SER A 5 -21.56 -17.97 16.27
CA SER A 5 -20.95 -16.65 16.13
C SER A 5 -19.66 -16.69 16.94
N HIS A 6 -18.52 -16.88 16.27
CA HIS A 6 -17.21 -16.62 16.84
C HIS A 6 -17.21 -15.15 17.27
N GLN A 7 -17.55 -14.89 18.53
CA GLN A 7 -17.24 -13.62 19.15
C GLN A 7 -15.71 -13.55 19.16
N ASP A 8 -15.16 -12.68 18.32
CA ASP A 8 -13.75 -12.34 18.40
C ASP A 8 -13.42 -12.00 19.85
N PRO A 9 -12.31 -12.53 20.41
CA PRO A 9 -11.91 -12.20 21.76
C PRO A 9 -11.78 -10.68 21.86
N GLN A 10 -12.69 -10.05 22.61
CA GLN A 10 -12.67 -8.61 22.80
C GLN A 10 -11.38 -8.23 23.52
N GLU A 11 -10.47 -7.57 22.81
CA GLU A 11 -9.27 -6.99 23.41
C GLU A 11 -9.69 -5.91 24.41
N CYS A 12 -9.23 -6.03 25.66
CA CYS A 12 -9.43 -5.03 26.69
C CYS A 12 -8.47 -3.84 26.48
N GLU A 13 -8.88 -2.65 26.91
CA GLU A 13 -7.97 -1.51 26.91
C GLU A 13 -6.85 -1.68 27.94
N MET A 14 -5.65 -1.27 27.56
CA MET A 14 -4.52 -1.21 28.48
C MET A 14 -4.84 -0.31 29.67
N THR A 15 -4.50 -0.74 30.88
CA THR A 15 -4.83 0.03 32.09
C THR A 15 -4.09 1.38 32.13
N ARG A 16 -4.67 2.37 32.82
CA ARG A 16 -4.05 3.71 32.97
C ARG A 16 -2.61 3.64 33.51
N ASN A 17 -2.33 2.72 34.44
CA ASN A 17 -0.99 2.55 35.01
C ASN A 17 0.01 2.02 33.98
N GLN A 18 -0.40 1.01 33.19
CA GLN A 18 0.42 0.46 32.10
C GLN A 18 0.69 1.51 31.01
N ARG A 19 -0.33 2.31 30.66
CA ARG A 19 -0.21 3.46 29.75
C ARG A 19 0.80 4.48 30.27
N GLY A 20 0.64 4.91 31.53
CA GLY A 20 1.50 5.91 32.16
C GLY A 20 2.97 5.51 32.20
N LEU A 21 3.29 4.23 32.42
CA LEU A 21 4.69 3.75 32.39
C LEU A 21 5.39 4.01 31.05
N VAL A 22 4.67 3.82 29.93
CA VAL A 22 5.23 4.04 28.59
C VAL A 22 5.29 5.53 28.27
N GLU A 23 4.22 6.28 28.62
CA GLU A 23 4.13 7.71 28.36
C GLU A 23 5.22 8.49 29.11
N THR A 24 5.48 8.20 30.38
CA THR A 24 6.57 8.84 31.14
C THR A 24 7.94 8.62 30.48
N CYS A 25 8.22 7.41 29.97
CA CYS A 25 9.47 7.18 29.23
C CYS A 25 9.55 8.02 27.94
N PHE A 26 8.45 8.17 27.21
CA PHE A 26 8.41 8.96 25.98
C PHE A 26 8.49 10.47 26.24
N GLU A 27 7.91 10.95 27.34
CA GLU A 27 8.05 12.33 27.82
C GLU A 27 9.49 12.68 28.17
N GLU A 28 10.21 11.74 28.80
CA GLU A 28 11.63 11.89 29.15
C GLU A 28 12.59 11.69 27.97
N GLY A 29 12.08 11.37 26.77
CA GLY A 29 12.90 11.05 25.59
C GLY A 29 13.62 9.69 25.66
N GLN A 30 13.26 8.83 26.63
CA GLN A 30 13.80 7.48 26.79
C GLN A 30 13.03 6.48 25.91
N TYR A 31 13.05 6.71 24.60
CA TYR A 31 12.23 5.94 23.66
C TYR A 31 12.53 4.43 23.68
N GLU A 32 13.79 4.02 23.78
CA GLU A 32 14.15 2.59 23.83
C GLU A 32 13.54 1.89 25.06
N SER A 33 13.64 2.53 26.23
CA SER A 33 13.05 2.03 27.49
C SER A 33 11.53 1.94 27.38
N GLY A 34 10.88 2.98 26.87
CA GLY A 34 9.42 3.00 26.70
C GLY A 34 8.94 1.91 25.72
N ILE A 35 9.65 1.70 24.61
CA ILE A 35 9.36 0.63 23.64
C ILE A 35 9.57 -0.75 24.29
N ALA A 36 10.63 -0.94 25.07
CA ALA A 36 10.88 -2.20 25.77
C ALA A 36 9.79 -2.52 26.81
N VAL A 37 9.32 -1.51 27.57
CA VAL A 37 8.19 -1.66 28.48
C VAL A 37 6.91 -2.01 27.70
N LEU A 38 6.64 -1.31 26.60
CA LEU A 38 5.47 -1.59 25.77
C LEU A 38 5.50 -3.00 25.16
N GLU A 39 6.67 -3.51 24.75
CA GLU A 39 6.87 -4.89 24.30
C GLU A 39 6.58 -5.91 25.41
N GLN A 40 6.97 -5.63 26.66
CA GLN A 40 6.66 -6.50 27.81
C GLN A 40 5.16 -6.50 28.16
N LEU A 41 4.46 -5.39 27.93
CA LEU A 41 3.02 -5.25 28.17
C LEU A 41 2.16 -5.83 27.04
N ARG A 42 2.75 -6.10 25.87
CA ARG A 42 2.08 -6.67 24.71
C ARG A 42 1.43 -8.00 25.04
N SER A 43 0.15 -8.13 24.73
CA SER A 43 -0.59 -9.39 24.91
C SER A 43 -1.76 -9.47 23.93
N LYS A 44 -2.31 -10.67 23.73
CA LYS A 44 -3.52 -10.87 22.92
C LYS A 44 -4.80 -10.36 23.60
N ASN A 45 -4.75 -10.10 24.90
CA ASN A 45 -5.92 -9.72 25.70
C ASN A 45 -6.03 -8.21 25.88
N PHE A 46 -4.94 -7.46 25.66
CA PHE A 46 -4.90 -6.02 25.82
C PHE A 46 -4.50 -5.35 24.51
N LYS A 47 -5.32 -4.40 24.04
CA LYS A 47 -4.97 -3.55 22.90
C LYS A 47 -4.16 -2.33 23.36
N PRO A 48 -3.07 -1.98 22.67
CA PRO A 48 -2.34 -0.76 22.97
C PRO A 48 -3.20 0.47 22.65
N PRO A 49 -3.07 1.58 23.41
CA PRO A 49 -3.72 2.85 23.11
C PRO A 49 -3.34 3.35 21.71
N VAL A 50 -4.32 3.92 21.00
CA VAL A 50 -4.15 4.44 19.62
C VAL A 50 -3.04 5.49 19.55
N SER A 51 -2.94 6.36 20.57
CA SER A 51 -1.89 7.39 20.64
C SER A 51 -0.49 6.80 20.73
N LEU A 52 -0.30 5.70 21.46
CA LEU A 52 1.00 5.03 21.61
C LEU A 52 1.42 4.31 20.34
N VAL A 53 0.47 3.65 19.64
CA VAL A 53 0.76 3.04 18.33
C VAL A 53 1.14 4.12 17.31
N ARG A 54 0.49 5.28 17.32
CA ARG A 54 0.84 6.42 16.44
C ARG A 54 2.24 6.97 16.75
N GLN A 55 2.58 7.16 18.02
CA GLN A 55 3.93 7.54 18.44
C GLN A 55 4.98 6.51 18.00
N LEU A 56 4.64 5.22 18.08
CA LEU A 56 5.51 4.14 17.62
C LEU A 56 5.75 4.19 16.10
N PHE A 57 4.74 4.51 15.30
CA PHE A 57 4.91 4.77 13.87
C PHE A 57 5.84 5.96 13.61
N TYR A 58 5.68 7.05 14.34
CA TYR A 58 6.55 8.22 14.19
C TYR A 58 8.01 7.88 14.48
N ILE A 59 8.26 7.15 15.58
CA ILE A 59 9.60 6.66 15.92
C ILE A 59 10.14 5.71 14.85
N ALA A 60 9.34 4.77 14.37
CA ALA A 60 9.72 3.80 13.34
C ALA A 60 10.02 4.44 11.97
N LEU A 61 9.39 5.58 11.66
CA LEU A 61 9.56 6.36 10.44
C LEU A 61 10.59 7.49 10.59
N TYR A 62 11.25 7.61 11.75
CA TYR A 62 12.22 8.67 11.95
C TYR A 62 13.49 8.39 11.13
N PRO A 63 13.96 9.34 10.30
CA PRO A 63 15.07 9.09 9.39
C PRO A 63 16.42 8.95 10.14
N PRO A 64 17.24 7.93 9.82
CA PRO A 64 18.56 7.75 10.45
C PRO A 64 19.49 8.92 10.09
N PRO A 65 20.46 9.33 10.93
CA PRO A 65 21.40 10.42 10.64
C PRO A 65 22.06 10.23 9.25
N PRO A 66 22.34 11.32 8.50
CA PRO A 66 23.02 11.18 7.22
C PRO A 66 24.37 10.49 7.45
N SER A 67 24.68 9.45 6.67
CA SER A 67 25.99 8.81 6.75
C SER A 67 27.07 9.86 6.45
N LEU A 68 28.06 9.98 7.33
CA LEU A 68 29.14 10.96 7.21
C LEU A 68 30.14 10.62 6.09
N ASP A 69 29.87 9.59 5.29
CA ASP A 69 30.79 8.98 4.33
C ASP A 69 31.22 9.88 3.15
N HIS A 70 30.73 11.13 3.10
CA HIS A 70 31.14 12.11 2.09
C HIS A 70 31.60 13.47 2.65
N VAL A 71 31.78 13.60 3.97
CA VAL A 71 32.55 14.74 4.48
C VAL A 71 34.01 14.31 4.42
N GLU A 72 34.67 14.62 3.28
CA GLU A 72 36.13 14.70 3.22
C GLU A 72 36.59 15.38 4.50
N GLU A 73 37.40 14.64 5.25
CA GLU A 73 38.08 15.04 6.47
C GLU A 73 39.01 16.22 6.17
N ARG A 74 38.45 17.38 5.84
CA ARG A 74 39.19 18.62 5.66
C ARG A 74 39.65 19.08 7.03
N ASP A 75 40.85 18.65 7.36
CA ASP A 75 41.83 19.36 8.18
C ASP A 75 41.21 20.17 9.32
N LEU A 76 40.50 19.49 10.22
CA LEU A 76 40.33 19.99 11.57
C LEU A 76 41.68 19.81 12.27
N ASN A 77 42.60 20.73 11.97
CA ASN A 77 43.80 20.96 12.75
C ASN A 77 43.43 20.90 14.24
N PRO A 78 44.01 19.98 15.03
CA PRO A 78 43.78 19.94 16.46
C PRO A 78 44.35 21.22 17.07
N ALA A 79 43.46 22.18 17.33
CA ALA A 79 43.82 23.41 18.03
C ALA A 79 44.45 23.03 19.37
N SER A 80 45.67 23.54 19.59
CA SER A 80 46.54 23.20 20.70
C SER A 80 45.85 23.31 22.07
N PRO A 81 46.19 22.46 23.04
CA PRO A 81 45.61 22.49 24.38
C PRO A 81 46.06 23.76 25.11
N SER A 82 45.24 24.81 25.07
CA SER A 82 45.46 25.99 25.89
C SER A 82 45.20 25.65 27.35
N LYS A 83 46.26 25.72 28.17
CA LYS A 83 46.25 25.56 29.63
C LYS A 83 45.30 26.58 30.27
N GLY A 84 44.05 26.17 30.53
CA GLY A 84 43.01 26.96 31.16
C GLY A 84 42.43 26.24 32.39
N SER A 85 42.35 26.97 33.49
CA SER A 85 42.02 26.56 34.87
C SER A 85 40.82 25.59 35.05
N PRO A 86 40.90 24.57 35.93
CA PRO A 86 39.92 23.48 36.06
C PRO A 86 38.66 23.80 36.89
N THR A 87 38.34 25.05 37.22
CA THR A 87 37.37 25.39 38.29
C THR A 87 35.98 25.91 37.83
N LYS A 88 35.62 25.79 36.55
CA LYS A 88 34.25 26.13 36.08
C LYS A 88 33.69 25.11 35.09
N THR A 89 33.64 23.84 35.48
CA THR A 89 32.74 22.84 34.89
C THR A 89 31.30 23.14 35.33
N LYS A 90 30.73 24.23 34.84
CA LYS A 90 29.26 24.38 34.84
C LYS A 90 28.73 23.24 33.99
N HIS A 91 27.99 22.35 34.63
CA HIS A 91 27.15 21.31 34.05
C HIS A 91 26.43 21.83 32.79
N GLN A 92 27.07 21.75 31.63
CA GLN A 92 26.35 21.66 30.37
C GLN A 92 25.81 20.24 30.37
N ALA A 93 24.68 20.04 31.04
CA ALA A 93 23.89 18.85 30.82
C ALA A 93 23.74 18.73 29.30
N PRO A 94 24.06 17.56 28.71
CA PRO A 94 23.87 17.35 27.28
C PRO A 94 22.43 17.77 26.97
N LYS A 95 22.26 18.69 26.02
CA LYS A 95 20.92 19.08 25.55
C LYS A 95 20.24 17.78 25.12
N MET A 96 19.28 17.30 25.90
CA MET A 96 18.54 16.09 25.58
C MET A 96 17.83 16.36 24.26
N THR A 97 18.29 15.68 23.22
CA THR A 97 17.66 15.72 21.92
C THR A 97 16.49 14.75 21.98
N PHE A 98 15.26 15.26 21.90
CA PHE A 98 14.04 14.44 21.77
C PHE A 98 13.90 13.80 20.38
N ALA A 99 15.01 13.64 19.66
CA ALA A 99 15.04 12.94 18.38
C ALA A 99 15.17 11.43 18.64
N PRO A 100 14.29 10.60 18.05
CA PRO A 100 14.45 9.16 18.11
C PRO A 100 15.85 8.71 17.64
N SER A 101 16.47 7.83 18.42
CA SER A 101 17.72 7.19 18.04
C SER A 101 17.47 6.14 16.95
N VAL A 102 18.54 5.70 16.27
CA VAL A 102 18.45 4.58 15.31
C VAL A 102 17.96 3.31 16.03
N ASN A 103 18.47 3.04 17.23
CA ASN A 103 18.07 1.88 18.03
C ASN A 103 16.58 1.93 18.43
N ALA A 104 16.08 3.11 18.80
CA ALA A 104 14.66 3.33 19.09
C ALA A 104 13.81 3.07 17.85
N SER A 105 14.25 3.56 16.68
CA SER A 105 13.56 3.37 15.40
C SER A 105 13.47 1.90 15.03
N GLU A 106 14.58 1.15 15.12
CA GLU A 106 14.61 -0.29 14.88
C GLU A 106 13.77 -1.08 15.90
N ALA A 107 13.82 -0.69 17.18
CA ALA A 107 13.00 -1.32 18.22
C ALA A 107 11.51 -1.09 17.97
N ALA A 108 11.13 0.11 17.52
CA ALA A 108 9.76 0.45 17.17
C ALA A 108 9.26 -0.38 15.97
N GLN A 109 10.09 -0.51 14.92
CA GLN A 109 9.77 -1.33 13.76
C GLN A 109 9.55 -2.81 14.15
N ARG A 110 10.41 -3.36 15.01
CA ARG A 110 10.27 -4.73 15.54
C ARG A 110 8.99 -4.90 16.36
N LEU A 111 8.70 -3.97 17.27
CA LEU A 111 7.49 -4.01 18.10
C LEU A 111 6.21 -3.88 17.26
N LEU A 112 6.20 -3.02 16.23
CA LEU A 112 5.09 -2.92 15.29
C LEU A 112 4.80 -4.29 14.66
N LEU A 113 5.80 -4.97 14.10
CA LEU A 113 5.63 -6.31 13.51
C LEU A 113 5.15 -7.34 14.55
N SER A 114 5.63 -7.26 15.79
CA SER A 114 5.14 -8.08 16.90
C SER A 114 3.66 -7.83 17.21
N PHE A 115 3.20 -6.57 17.15
CA PHE A 115 1.79 -6.24 17.37
C PHE A 115 0.86 -6.87 16.34
N VAL A 116 1.21 -6.88 15.04
CA VAL A 116 0.38 -7.54 14.01
C VAL A 116 0.10 -9.00 14.36
N ARG A 117 1.06 -9.69 14.99
CA ARG A 117 0.91 -11.10 15.35
C ARG A 117 0.06 -11.32 16.59
N THR A 118 0.00 -10.34 17.49
CA THR A 118 -0.67 -10.49 18.79
C THR A 118 -2.01 -9.81 18.89
N ASN A 119 -2.19 -8.67 18.23
CA ASN A 119 -3.42 -7.89 18.32
C ASN A 119 -4.33 -8.07 17.11
N THR A 120 -5.55 -7.57 17.22
CA THR A 120 -6.50 -7.55 16.09
C THR A 120 -6.11 -6.48 15.07
N PRO A 121 -6.26 -6.73 13.76
CA PRO A 121 -5.97 -5.74 12.74
C PRO A 121 -6.75 -4.43 12.93
N THR A 122 -8.02 -4.55 13.33
CA THR A 122 -8.91 -3.40 13.56
C THR A 122 -8.42 -2.48 14.67
N SER A 123 -7.88 -3.00 15.78
CA SER A 123 -7.39 -2.15 16.87
C SER A 123 -6.13 -1.38 16.48
N LEU A 124 -5.20 -2.03 15.78
CA LEU A 124 -3.97 -1.39 15.30
C LEU A 124 -4.24 -0.36 14.19
N PHE A 125 -5.17 -0.65 13.29
CA PHE A 125 -5.51 0.21 12.17
C PHE A 125 -6.09 1.58 12.58
N GLN A 126 -6.63 1.70 13.79
CA GLN A 126 -7.13 2.98 14.31
C GLN A 126 -6.03 4.04 14.47
N ALA A 127 -4.76 3.63 14.56
CA ALA A 127 -3.63 4.54 14.65
C ALA A 127 -3.22 5.15 13.29
N LEU A 128 -3.68 4.57 12.19
CA LEU A 128 -3.38 5.03 10.83
C LEU A 128 -4.36 6.12 10.38
N PRO A 129 -3.94 6.98 9.43
CA PRO A 129 -4.86 7.89 8.75
C PRO A 129 -5.96 7.13 8.00
N GLN A 130 -7.19 7.62 8.07
CA GLN A 130 -8.36 7.02 7.40
C GLN A 130 -8.98 8.02 6.41
N PRO A 131 -9.06 7.68 5.12
CA PRO A 131 -9.64 8.58 4.12
C PRO A 131 -11.10 8.94 4.44
N GLY A 132 -11.41 10.25 4.43
CA GLY A 132 -12.78 10.74 4.51
C GLY A 132 -13.42 10.73 5.90
N LYS A 133 -12.72 10.30 6.95
CA LYS A 133 -13.13 10.56 8.34
C LYS A 133 -12.60 11.92 8.76
N SER A 134 -13.48 12.92 8.75
CA SER A 134 -13.20 14.21 9.38
C SER A 134 -13.14 13.99 10.88
N ASP A 135 -11.99 14.33 11.47
CA ASP A 135 -11.51 14.49 12.86
C ASP A 135 -12.45 14.49 14.09
N GLU A 136 -13.63 13.89 14.03
CA GLU A 136 -14.55 13.68 15.16
C GLU A 136 -14.18 12.41 15.96
N LEU A 137 -12.89 12.06 16.03
CA LEU A 137 -12.48 11.24 17.17
C LEU A 137 -12.73 12.11 18.40
N PRO A 138 -13.45 11.61 19.42
CA PRO A 138 -13.62 12.34 20.67
C PRO A 138 -12.21 12.74 21.08
N PHE A 139 -11.98 14.05 21.17
CA PHE A 139 -10.76 14.63 21.70
C PHE A 139 -10.42 13.79 22.93
N GLU A 140 -9.39 12.93 22.84
CA GLU A 140 -8.79 12.37 24.03
C GLU A 140 -8.26 13.61 24.73
N GLY A 141 -9.05 14.11 25.67
CA GLY A 141 -8.68 15.23 26.52
C GLY A 141 -7.54 14.72 27.37
N ASP A 142 -6.32 14.87 26.87
CA ASP A 142 -5.10 14.62 27.61
C ASP A 142 -4.00 15.44 26.96
N ASP A 143 -3.42 16.30 27.78
CA ASP A 143 -2.23 17.09 27.51
C ASP A 143 -1.16 16.20 26.89
N HIS A 144 -0.93 16.35 25.58
CA HIS A 144 0.20 15.71 24.90
C HIS A 144 1.49 16.39 25.36
N ASP A 145 1.94 16.13 26.59
CA ASP A 145 3.12 16.79 27.16
C ASP A 145 4.40 16.33 26.47
N SER A 146 4.42 15.10 25.93
CA SER A 146 5.57 14.57 25.22
C SER A 146 5.76 15.20 23.83
N VAL A 147 7.01 15.50 23.48
CA VAL A 147 7.36 16.03 22.15
C VAL A 147 6.96 15.05 21.06
N VAL A 148 7.21 13.75 21.26
CA VAL A 148 6.89 12.71 20.28
C VAL A 148 5.39 12.55 20.07
N ALA A 149 4.56 12.74 21.12
CA ALA A 149 3.10 12.71 20.97
C ALA A 149 2.63 13.81 20.02
N LYS A 150 3.12 15.05 20.21
CA LYS A 150 2.82 16.20 19.34
C LYS A 150 3.27 15.94 17.90
N GLU A 151 4.52 15.53 17.70
CA GLU A 151 5.08 15.30 16.38
C GLU A 151 4.38 14.14 15.64
N SER A 152 3.95 13.10 16.37
CA SER A 152 3.25 11.96 15.78
C SER A 152 1.87 12.30 15.19
N LEU A 153 1.30 13.47 15.51
CA LEU A 153 0.05 13.93 14.92
C LEU A 153 0.15 14.11 13.40
N CYS A 154 1.35 14.34 12.85
CA CYS A 154 1.55 14.40 11.40
C CYS A 154 1.06 13.13 10.68
N ILE A 155 1.11 11.96 11.32
CA ILE A 155 0.59 10.68 10.79
C ILE A 155 -0.93 10.72 10.69
N LYS A 156 -1.61 11.31 11.68
CA LYS A 156 -3.07 11.47 11.68
C LYS A 156 -3.51 12.40 10.54
N ASP A 157 -2.74 13.46 10.31
CA ASP A 157 -3.00 14.48 9.30
C ASP A 157 -2.69 14.01 7.86
N ALA A 158 -2.04 12.84 7.72
CA ALA A 158 -1.78 12.26 6.42
C ALA A 158 -3.08 11.86 5.71
N LYS A 159 -3.11 12.01 4.38
CA LYS A 159 -4.30 11.72 3.57
C LYS A 159 -4.75 10.25 3.64
N HIS A 160 -3.79 9.33 3.72
CA HIS A 160 -3.98 7.88 3.73
C HIS A 160 -2.70 7.20 4.22
N CYS A 161 -2.77 5.92 4.59
CA CYS A 161 -1.62 5.24 5.20
C CYS A 161 -0.41 5.16 4.26
N TRP A 162 -0.62 5.12 2.94
CA TRP A 162 0.48 5.11 1.97
C TRP A 162 1.32 6.39 1.93
N ALA A 163 0.79 7.51 2.40
CA ALA A 163 1.49 8.79 2.35
C ALA A 163 2.63 8.85 3.36
N ILE A 164 2.52 8.12 4.47
CA ILE A 164 3.50 8.14 5.57
C ILE A 164 4.81 7.42 5.19
N LEU A 165 4.78 6.63 4.13
CA LEU A 165 5.93 5.86 3.64
C LEU A 165 6.90 6.69 2.80
N LYS A 166 6.43 7.84 2.29
CA LYS A 166 7.20 8.65 1.33
C LYS A 166 8.45 9.22 1.99
N GLU A 167 9.50 9.35 1.19
CA GLU A 167 10.71 10.04 1.62
C GLU A 167 10.40 11.49 2.03
N GLY A 168 10.93 11.88 3.19
CA GLY A 168 10.71 13.21 3.76
C GLY A 168 9.37 13.40 4.49
N PHE A 169 8.56 12.35 4.65
CA PHE A 169 7.30 12.47 5.40
C PHE A 169 7.52 12.89 6.85
N VAL A 170 8.43 12.22 7.58
CA VAL A 170 8.89 12.66 8.90
C VAL A 170 10.12 13.55 8.73
N PRO A 171 10.04 14.87 9.04
CA PRO A 171 11.19 15.75 8.92
C PRO A 171 12.22 15.44 10.01
N ARG A 172 13.50 15.59 9.68
CA ARG A 172 14.56 15.57 10.70
C ARG A 172 14.40 16.78 11.61
N ILE A 173 14.42 16.56 12.92
CA ILE A 173 14.48 17.65 13.89
C ILE A 173 15.82 18.37 13.67
N LYS A 174 15.76 19.58 13.09
CA LYS A 174 16.94 20.42 12.93
C LYS A 174 17.34 20.93 14.30
N ILE A 175 18.36 20.31 14.90
CA ILE A 175 19.02 20.86 16.09
C ILE A 175 19.67 22.15 15.63
N SER A 176 18.97 23.27 15.84
CA SER A 176 19.52 24.59 15.58
C SER A 176 20.78 24.74 16.43
N GLN A 177 21.95 24.57 15.79
CA GLN A 177 23.20 24.86 16.46
C GLN A 177 23.11 26.33 16.89
N PRO A 178 23.32 26.65 18.18
CA PRO A 178 23.32 28.03 18.61
C PRO A 178 24.45 28.72 17.86
N SER A 179 24.11 29.50 16.83
CA SER A 179 25.05 30.35 16.13
C SER A 179 25.66 31.29 17.17
N LEU A 180 26.90 30.99 17.57
CA LEU A 180 27.68 31.79 18.52
C LEU A 180 28.03 33.19 17.97
N LEU A 181 27.60 33.51 16.74
CA LEU A 181 27.86 34.76 16.06
C LEU A 181 26.62 35.66 15.88
N ALA A 182 25.43 35.24 16.33
CA ALA A 182 24.23 36.07 16.28
C ALA A 182 24.22 37.08 17.45
N GLY A 183 25.04 38.12 17.31
CA GLY A 183 25.10 39.24 18.23
C GLY A 183 23.74 39.92 18.43
N LYS A 184 23.35 40.06 19.70
CA LYS A 184 22.41 41.04 20.29
C LYS A 184 21.67 41.95 19.28
N LYS A 185 20.51 41.53 18.76
CA LYS A 185 19.51 42.48 18.26
C LYS A 185 18.09 42.12 18.71
N LYS A 186 17.63 42.96 19.64
CA LYS A 186 16.27 43.50 19.83
C LYS A 186 15.09 42.53 19.87
N ARG A 187 14.69 42.26 21.12
CA ARG A 187 13.35 41.86 21.60
C ARG A 187 12.25 42.63 20.85
N GLY A 188 11.52 41.95 19.97
CA GLY A 188 10.43 42.50 19.19
C GLY A 188 9.33 41.47 18.95
N LYS A 189 8.28 41.58 19.77
CA LYS A 189 6.88 41.19 19.55
C LYS A 189 6.58 39.76 19.07
N LEU A 190 6.10 38.99 20.05
CA LEU A 190 5.33 37.76 19.94
C LEU A 190 4.10 37.98 19.03
N ILE A 191 4.13 37.47 17.80
CA ILE A 191 2.95 37.10 17.03
C ILE A 191 3.27 35.70 16.50
N ALA A 192 2.38 34.77 16.81
CA ALA A 192 2.39 33.40 16.32
C ALA A 192 2.38 33.41 14.79
N ASN A 193 3.57 33.36 14.19
CA ASN A 193 3.75 33.02 12.80
C ASN A 193 4.07 31.53 12.77
N THR A 194 3.12 30.76 12.25
CA THR A 194 3.32 29.48 11.57
C THR A 194 4.73 29.44 11.00
N GLU A 195 5.51 28.47 11.47
CA GLU A 195 6.87 28.24 11.02
C GLU A 195 6.86 28.16 9.49
N GLU A 196 7.40 29.21 8.87
CA GLU A 196 7.71 29.25 7.45
C GLU A 196 8.85 28.24 7.28
N TYR A 197 8.48 26.98 7.04
CA TYR A 197 9.40 25.93 6.64
C TYR A 197 10.22 26.48 5.50
N VAL A 198 11.49 26.80 5.78
CA VAL A 198 12.47 27.08 4.74
C VAL A 198 12.57 25.80 3.93
N GLU A 199 11.83 25.74 2.82
CA GLU A 199 12.00 24.76 1.75
C GLU A 199 13.44 24.91 1.28
N GLU A 200 14.34 24.18 1.94
CA GLU A 200 15.64 23.87 1.38
C GLU A 200 15.36 23.32 -0.01
N LYS A 201 15.96 23.99 -0.99
CA LYS A 201 15.91 23.71 -2.42
C LYS A 201 16.46 22.30 -2.67
N TYR A 202 15.71 21.27 -2.29
CA TYR A 202 15.99 19.91 -2.67
C TYR A 202 16.02 19.89 -4.19
N SER A 203 17.08 19.33 -4.74
CA SER A 203 17.20 18.99 -6.15
C SER A 203 15.87 18.45 -6.66
N ASN A 204 15.50 18.75 -7.92
CA ASN A 204 14.30 18.23 -8.60
C ASN A 204 14.27 16.68 -8.74
N SER A 205 15.00 15.93 -7.92
CA SER A 205 14.89 14.49 -7.78
C SER A 205 13.51 14.15 -7.25
N VAL A 206 12.78 13.35 -8.02
CA VAL A 206 11.51 12.75 -7.60
C VAL A 206 11.76 11.96 -6.31
N LEU A 207 11.14 12.39 -5.21
CA LEU A 207 11.26 11.73 -3.90
C LEU A 207 10.82 10.26 -4.01
N ALA A 208 11.52 9.37 -3.31
CA ALA A 208 11.16 7.97 -3.30
C ALA A 208 9.74 7.76 -2.72
N LEU A 209 8.96 6.89 -3.36
CA LEU A 209 7.60 6.55 -2.91
C LEU A 209 7.61 5.79 -1.58
N VAL A 210 8.69 5.05 -1.30
CA VAL A 210 8.96 4.41 -0.02
C VAL A 210 10.39 4.78 0.39
N ALA A 211 10.51 5.48 1.51
CA ALA A 211 11.80 5.88 2.08
C ALA A 211 12.62 4.64 2.47
N GLU A 212 13.95 4.74 2.44
CA GLU A 212 14.83 3.61 2.74
C GLU A 212 14.66 3.04 4.16
N HIS A 213 14.25 3.87 5.13
CA HIS A 213 13.96 3.44 6.50
C HIS A 213 12.49 3.01 6.70
N ALA A 214 11.61 3.19 5.72
CA ALA A 214 10.17 2.91 5.82
C ALA A 214 9.77 1.51 5.33
N TRP A 215 10.71 0.70 4.81
CA TRP A 215 10.41 -0.64 4.28
C TRP A 215 9.78 -1.59 5.29
N LEU A 216 10.22 -1.58 6.55
CA LEU A 216 9.62 -2.41 7.60
C LEU A 216 8.20 -1.93 7.98
N VAL A 217 7.91 -0.64 7.80
CA VAL A 217 6.55 -0.11 7.98
C VAL A 217 5.64 -0.51 6.81
N LEU A 218 6.16 -0.56 5.58
CA LEU A 218 5.42 -1.14 4.45
C LEU A 218 5.14 -2.64 4.68
N GLN A 219 6.14 -3.41 5.12
CA GLN A 219 5.96 -4.81 5.48
C GLN A 219 4.87 -4.96 6.54
N TRP A 220 4.90 -4.13 7.58
CA TRP A 220 3.87 -4.11 8.61
C TRP A 220 2.47 -3.87 8.05
N LEU A 221 2.30 -2.91 7.13
CA LEU A 221 1.01 -2.63 6.49
C LEU A 221 0.50 -3.84 5.71
N VAL A 222 1.39 -4.49 4.93
CA VAL A 222 1.05 -5.68 4.15
C VAL A 222 0.65 -6.84 5.06
N GLU A 223 1.43 -7.13 6.12
CA GLU A 223 1.11 -8.19 7.09
C GLU A 223 -0.21 -7.91 7.84
N LEU A 224 -0.48 -6.64 8.19
CA LEU A 224 -1.73 -6.24 8.81
C LEU A 224 -2.93 -6.57 7.91
N PHE A 225 -2.88 -6.19 6.63
CA PHE A 225 -3.96 -6.41 5.68
C PHE A 225 -4.12 -7.90 5.29
N GLN A 226 -3.03 -8.66 5.19
CA GLN A 226 -3.09 -10.11 5.01
C GLN A 226 -3.80 -10.79 6.20
N ARG A 227 -3.48 -10.37 7.43
CA ARG A 227 -4.13 -10.90 8.62
C ARG A 227 -5.62 -10.52 8.64
N ASP A 228 -5.95 -9.28 8.31
CA ASP A 228 -7.34 -8.82 8.19
C ASP A 228 -8.15 -9.65 7.19
N GLU A 229 -7.61 -9.89 5.99
CA GLU A 229 -8.22 -10.77 4.98
C GLU A 229 -8.43 -12.21 5.49
N SER A 230 -7.45 -12.74 6.24
CA SER A 230 -7.53 -14.10 6.79
C SER A 230 -8.64 -14.23 7.84
N LEU A 231 -8.90 -13.18 8.62
CA LEU A 231 -9.95 -13.15 9.64
C LEU A 231 -11.33 -12.85 9.05
N ALA A 232 -11.39 -12.04 7.99
CA ALA A 232 -12.63 -11.68 7.31
C ALA A 232 -13.22 -12.81 6.44
N SER A 233 -12.50 -13.93 6.27
CA SER A 233 -12.90 -15.08 5.47
C SER A 233 -14.06 -15.89 6.11
N GLY A 234 -15.25 -15.30 6.17
CA GLY A 234 -16.49 -15.99 6.59
C GLY A 234 -17.13 -16.83 5.48
N ASP A 235 -17.96 -17.80 5.87
CA ASP A 235 -18.57 -18.83 5.01
C ASP A 235 -19.18 -18.26 3.72
N GLY A 236 -18.48 -18.49 2.60
CA GLY A 236 -18.95 -18.19 1.25
C GLY A 236 -18.53 -16.83 0.68
N SER A 237 -17.81 -15.99 1.43
CA SER A 237 -17.40 -14.66 0.94
C SER A 237 -16.08 -14.61 0.19
N VAL A 238 -15.99 -13.71 -0.79
CA VAL A 238 -14.73 -13.39 -1.47
C VAL A 238 -13.75 -12.90 -0.42
N LYS A 239 -12.64 -13.63 -0.26
CA LYS A 239 -11.55 -13.26 0.63
C LYS A 239 -10.97 -11.93 0.18
N HIS A 240 -11.09 -10.92 1.02
CA HIS A 240 -10.49 -9.61 0.86
C HIS A 240 -10.28 -8.98 2.25
N SER A 241 -9.43 -7.95 2.35
CA SER A 241 -9.24 -7.13 3.55
C SER A 241 -10.21 -5.94 3.56
N PRO A 242 -11.20 -5.89 4.48
CA PRO A 242 -12.04 -4.71 4.65
C PRO A 242 -11.23 -3.45 5.03
N LEU A 243 -10.17 -3.60 5.83
CA LEU A 243 -9.34 -2.45 6.24
C LEU A 243 -8.57 -1.83 5.08
N LEU A 244 -8.06 -2.65 4.15
CA LEU A 244 -7.43 -2.15 2.94
C LEU A 244 -8.45 -1.45 2.03
N LEU A 245 -9.68 -1.95 1.94
CA LEU A 245 -10.76 -1.30 1.19
C LEU A 245 -11.13 0.06 1.78
N LEU A 246 -11.08 0.22 3.11
CA LEU A 246 -11.27 1.52 3.77
C LEU A 246 -10.19 2.55 3.42
N GLN A 247 -8.98 2.11 3.03
CA GLN A 247 -7.90 2.99 2.58
C GLN A 247 -8.07 3.49 1.14
N ILE A 248 -9.06 2.98 0.40
CA ILE A 248 -9.41 3.45 -0.93
C ILE A 248 -10.54 4.47 -0.78
N PRO A 249 -10.36 5.76 -1.09
CA PRO A 249 -11.39 6.78 -0.88
C PRO A 249 -12.75 6.43 -1.50
N SER A 250 -13.83 6.74 -0.80
CA SER A 250 -15.17 6.71 -1.40
C SER A 250 -15.26 7.74 -2.53
N PRO A 251 -16.01 7.46 -3.61
CA PRO A 251 -16.25 8.44 -4.67
C PRO A 251 -16.82 9.74 -4.11
N ARG A 252 -16.36 10.89 -4.63
CA ARG A 252 -16.81 12.23 -4.18
C ARG A 252 -18.31 12.44 -4.30
N SER A 253 -18.97 11.72 -5.20
CA SER A 253 -20.42 11.73 -5.39
C SER A 253 -21.19 11.08 -4.23
N GLY A 254 -20.52 10.36 -3.32
CA GLY A 254 -21.14 9.55 -2.27
C GLY A 254 -21.86 8.29 -2.79
N THR A 255 -22.22 8.28 -4.07
CA THR A 255 -22.83 7.16 -4.80
C THR A 255 -21.84 6.65 -5.85
N GLY A 256 -21.38 5.41 -5.71
CA GLY A 256 -20.51 4.75 -6.69
C GLY A 256 -19.58 3.72 -6.07
N LEU A 257 -18.95 2.91 -6.92
CA LEU A 257 -17.92 1.95 -6.53
C LEU A 257 -16.59 2.66 -6.25
N ARG A 258 -15.81 2.16 -5.29
CA ARG A 258 -14.45 2.64 -5.02
C ARG A 258 -13.52 2.25 -6.17
N TRP A 259 -12.63 3.14 -6.57
CA TRP A 259 -11.70 2.90 -7.69
C TRP A 259 -10.36 3.65 -7.60
N GLU A 260 -10.20 4.60 -6.66
CA GLU A 260 -9.01 5.43 -6.51
C GLU A 260 -7.84 4.65 -5.85
N ALA A 261 -7.31 3.65 -6.55
CA ALA A 261 -6.23 2.77 -6.09
C ALA A 261 -4.82 3.23 -6.51
N ASP A 262 -4.65 4.48 -6.96
CA ASP A 262 -3.37 4.97 -7.49
C ASP A 262 -2.23 4.90 -6.46
N ALA A 263 -2.47 5.34 -5.22
CA ALA A 263 -1.43 5.34 -4.18
C ALA A 263 -0.88 3.93 -3.87
N PRO A 264 -1.70 2.90 -3.58
CA PRO A 264 -1.17 1.55 -3.38
C PRO A 264 -0.61 0.94 -4.68
N LEU A 265 -1.16 1.25 -5.86
CA LEU A 265 -0.60 0.77 -7.13
C LEU A 265 0.79 1.35 -7.41
N ASP A 266 1.00 2.64 -7.14
CA ASP A 266 2.31 3.27 -7.32
C ASP A 266 3.35 2.61 -6.42
N ILE A 267 2.98 2.23 -5.19
CA ILE A 267 3.84 1.44 -4.29
C ILE A 267 4.11 0.05 -4.87
N VAL A 268 3.10 -0.66 -5.38
CA VAL A 268 3.29 -1.98 -6.00
C VAL A 268 4.33 -1.92 -7.12
N PHE A 269 4.18 -0.98 -8.06
CA PHE A 269 5.11 -0.86 -9.18
C PHE A 269 6.50 -0.35 -8.74
N TYR A 270 6.55 0.54 -7.74
CA TYR A 270 7.81 0.95 -7.13
C TYR A 270 8.55 -0.24 -6.52
N CYS A 271 7.87 -1.09 -5.74
CA CYS A 271 8.41 -2.31 -5.14
C CYS A 271 8.94 -3.30 -6.18
N ILE A 272 8.18 -3.54 -7.26
CA ILE A 272 8.56 -4.48 -8.33
C ILE A 272 9.78 -3.97 -9.10
N SER A 273 9.93 -2.65 -9.24
CA SER A 273 11.10 -2.03 -9.88
C SER A 273 12.38 -2.10 -9.04
N GLN A 274 12.30 -2.49 -7.76
CA GLN A 274 13.49 -2.57 -6.89
C GLN A 274 14.36 -3.79 -7.23
N GLY A 275 15.67 -3.65 -7.08
CA GLY A 275 16.61 -4.76 -7.26
C GLY A 275 16.53 -5.85 -6.18
N GLN A 276 16.07 -5.50 -4.97
CA GLN A 276 16.02 -6.43 -3.84
C GLN A 276 14.81 -7.38 -3.95
N PRO A 277 14.99 -8.72 -3.95
CA PRO A 277 13.89 -9.67 -4.08
C PRO A 277 12.80 -9.53 -3.03
N GLN A 278 13.16 -9.22 -1.78
CA GLN A 278 12.21 -9.02 -0.68
C GLN A 278 11.27 -7.83 -0.94
N ARG A 279 11.79 -6.72 -1.48
CA ARG A 279 10.99 -5.54 -1.84
C ARG A 279 10.02 -5.86 -2.98
N ARG A 280 10.47 -6.60 -3.99
CA ARG A 280 9.61 -7.06 -5.09
C ARG A 280 8.48 -7.95 -4.58
N GLN A 281 8.81 -8.87 -3.68
CA GLN A 281 7.84 -9.76 -3.05
C GLN A 281 6.78 -8.99 -2.26
N LEU A 282 7.15 -7.98 -1.48
CA LEU A 282 6.19 -7.10 -0.79
C LEU A 282 5.22 -6.41 -1.76
N GLY A 283 5.71 -5.96 -2.92
CA GLY A 283 4.87 -5.40 -3.97
C GLY A 283 3.85 -6.41 -4.53
N LEU A 284 4.28 -7.64 -4.77
CA LEU A 284 3.43 -8.73 -5.25
C LEU A 284 2.37 -9.14 -4.22
N GLU A 285 2.75 -9.19 -2.94
CA GLU A 285 1.83 -9.46 -1.83
C GLU A 285 0.77 -8.37 -1.68
N LEU A 286 1.16 -7.09 -1.78
CA LEU A 286 0.21 -5.99 -1.80
C LEU A 286 -0.72 -6.07 -3.02
N MET A 287 -0.19 -6.42 -4.20
CA MET A 287 -1.00 -6.60 -5.39
C MET A 287 -2.01 -7.74 -5.22
N ALA A 288 -1.64 -8.85 -4.59
CA ALA A 288 -2.56 -9.96 -4.31
C ALA A 288 -3.75 -9.52 -3.43
N LEU A 289 -3.50 -8.69 -2.40
CA LEU A 289 -4.55 -8.10 -1.57
C LEU A 289 -5.49 -7.19 -2.38
N LEU A 290 -4.92 -6.35 -3.26
CA LEU A 290 -5.72 -5.48 -4.14
C LEU A 290 -6.57 -6.30 -5.12
N VAL A 291 -6.07 -7.44 -5.61
CA VAL A 291 -6.85 -8.37 -6.43
C VAL A 291 -8.01 -8.96 -5.62
N GLY A 292 -7.80 -9.33 -4.35
CA GLY A 292 -8.89 -9.75 -3.47
C GLY A 292 -10.01 -8.71 -3.40
N ILE A 293 -9.64 -7.44 -3.21
CA ILE A 293 -10.59 -6.32 -3.19
C ILE A 293 -11.29 -6.12 -4.53
N CYS A 294 -10.59 -6.25 -5.67
CA CYS A 294 -11.19 -5.93 -6.96
C CYS A 294 -12.35 -6.86 -7.37
N LEU A 295 -12.44 -8.02 -6.71
CA LEU A 295 -13.50 -9.00 -6.89
C LEU A 295 -14.72 -8.75 -6.00
N THR A 296 -14.65 -7.76 -5.11
CA THR A 296 -15.78 -7.36 -4.26
C THR A 296 -16.82 -6.57 -5.04
N ALA A 297 -18.05 -6.52 -4.52
CA ALA A 297 -19.12 -5.70 -5.11
C ALA A 297 -18.81 -4.20 -5.01
N GLU A 298 -18.10 -3.77 -3.97
CA GLU A 298 -17.86 -2.37 -3.60
C GLU A 298 -16.76 -1.66 -4.41
N PHE A 299 -16.07 -2.40 -5.28
CA PHE A 299 -14.93 -1.91 -6.03
C PHE A 299 -15.12 -2.03 -7.55
N ASP A 300 -14.64 -1.02 -8.28
CA ASP A 300 -14.70 -0.97 -9.75
C ASP A 300 -13.53 -1.75 -10.37
N PHE A 301 -13.83 -3.00 -10.72
CA PHE A 301 -12.88 -3.90 -11.35
C PHE A 301 -12.31 -3.35 -12.66
N ASN A 302 -13.14 -2.77 -13.53
CA ASN A 302 -12.72 -2.38 -14.88
C ASN A 302 -11.78 -1.17 -14.83
N MET A 303 -12.05 -0.23 -13.92
CA MET A 303 -11.19 0.93 -13.74
C MET A 303 -9.85 0.57 -13.13
N PHE A 304 -9.85 -0.35 -12.16
CA PHE A 304 -8.60 -0.90 -11.63
C PHE A 304 -7.80 -1.65 -12.68
N LEU A 305 -8.46 -2.49 -13.50
CA LEU A 305 -7.81 -3.19 -14.59
C LEU A 305 -7.18 -2.23 -15.59
N GLU A 306 -7.85 -1.13 -15.93
CA GLU A 306 -7.29 -0.04 -16.76
C GLU A 306 -6.04 0.58 -16.13
N GLN A 307 -6.08 0.90 -14.84
CA GLN A 307 -4.95 1.50 -14.12
C GLN A 307 -3.72 0.59 -14.09
N VAL A 308 -3.92 -0.73 -13.92
CA VAL A 308 -2.84 -1.72 -13.94
C VAL A 308 -2.29 -1.89 -15.36
N THR A 309 -3.17 -2.06 -16.35
CA THR A 309 -2.78 -2.18 -17.76
C THR A 309 -1.98 -0.96 -18.24
N SER A 310 -2.43 0.26 -17.92
CA SER A 310 -1.73 1.50 -18.29
C SER A 310 -0.32 1.57 -17.71
N ARG A 311 -0.12 1.09 -16.47
CA ARG A 311 1.21 1.06 -15.84
C ARG A 311 2.10 -0.01 -16.49
N LEU A 312 1.55 -1.19 -16.81
CA LEU A 312 2.29 -2.24 -17.52
C LEU A 312 2.72 -1.84 -18.93
N TYR A 313 1.89 -1.10 -19.67
CA TYR A 313 2.29 -0.57 -20.99
C TYR A 313 3.46 0.41 -20.91
N SER A 314 3.62 1.09 -19.77
CA SER A 314 4.72 2.04 -19.54
C SER A 314 5.93 1.39 -18.86
N ALA A 315 5.82 0.12 -18.46
CA ALA A 315 6.84 -0.60 -17.71
C ALA A 315 7.86 -1.29 -18.62
N SER A 316 9.02 -1.64 -18.07
CA SER A 316 10.00 -2.45 -18.79
C SER A 316 9.55 -3.91 -18.90
N PRO A 317 10.05 -4.68 -19.89
CA PRO A 317 9.72 -6.10 -20.02
C PRO A 317 10.01 -6.93 -18.77
N GLU A 318 11.07 -6.58 -18.02
CA GLU A 318 11.46 -7.26 -16.78
C GLU A 318 10.42 -7.03 -15.67
N ILE A 319 9.85 -5.81 -15.59
CA ILE A 319 8.77 -5.49 -14.65
C ILE A 319 7.51 -6.26 -15.04
N VAL A 320 7.15 -6.30 -16.34
CA VAL A 320 6.00 -7.07 -16.82
C VAL A 320 6.17 -8.55 -16.50
N GLN A 321 7.34 -9.11 -16.76
CA GLN A 321 7.66 -10.50 -16.45
C GLN A 321 7.55 -10.76 -14.94
N THR A 322 8.21 -9.97 -14.11
CA THR A 322 8.18 -10.11 -12.65
C THR A 322 6.75 -9.99 -12.10
N PHE A 323 5.99 -9.02 -12.59
CA PHE A 323 4.59 -8.81 -12.20
C PHE A 323 3.74 -10.03 -12.55
N MET A 324 3.81 -10.52 -13.80
CA MET A 324 2.96 -11.62 -14.23
C MET A 324 3.33 -12.95 -13.58
N SER A 325 4.62 -13.26 -13.42
CA SER A 325 5.08 -14.51 -12.80
C SER A 325 4.94 -14.51 -11.27
N GLY A 326 4.81 -13.34 -10.64
CA GLY A 326 4.85 -13.18 -9.20
C GLY A 326 3.57 -13.56 -8.44
N PHE A 327 2.45 -13.75 -9.13
CA PHE A 327 1.18 -14.11 -8.49
C PHE A 327 1.14 -15.58 -8.07
N HIS A 328 0.65 -15.83 -6.87
CA HIS A 328 0.31 -17.18 -6.41
C HIS A 328 -0.77 -17.84 -7.27
N LEU A 329 -0.77 -19.17 -7.30
CA LEU A 329 -1.78 -20.01 -7.97
C LEU A 329 -3.09 -20.05 -7.17
N SER A 330 -3.74 -18.90 -7.00
CA SER A 330 -5.09 -18.80 -6.46
C SER A 330 -6.09 -18.51 -7.57
N ARG A 331 -7.32 -19.04 -7.45
CA ARG A 331 -8.39 -18.83 -8.45
C ARG A 331 -8.61 -17.34 -8.75
N SER A 332 -8.67 -16.50 -7.72
CA SER A 332 -8.84 -15.04 -7.83
C SER A 332 -7.71 -14.37 -8.60
N ALA A 333 -6.46 -14.71 -8.30
CA ALA A 333 -5.30 -14.16 -8.98
C ALA A 333 -5.25 -14.59 -10.46
N GLN A 334 -5.58 -15.84 -10.77
CA GLN A 334 -5.60 -16.33 -12.15
C GLN A 334 -6.74 -15.70 -12.97
N LEU A 335 -7.93 -15.49 -12.39
CA LEU A 335 -9.02 -14.75 -13.05
C LEU A 335 -8.61 -13.31 -13.35
N PHE A 336 -7.98 -12.63 -12.39
CA PHE A 336 -7.44 -11.28 -12.59
C PHE A 336 -6.38 -11.26 -13.70
N LYS A 337 -5.39 -12.17 -13.64
CA LYS A 337 -4.35 -12.29 -14.68
C LYS A 337 -4.94 -12.55 -16.06
N LEU A 338 -5.95 -13.41 -16.15
CA LEU A 338 -6.63 -13.69 -17.41
C LEU A 338 -7.28 -12.44 -17.98
N ALA A 339 -8.06 -11.71 -17.15
CA ALA A 339 -8.68 -10.45 -17.57
C ALA A 339 -7.63 -9.41 -17.99
N LEU A 340 -6.53 -9.32 -17.25
CA LEU A 340 -5.43 -8.41 -17.53
C LEU A 340 -4.73 -8.73 -18.84
N CYS A 341 -4.41 -10.00 -19.09
CA CYS A 341 -3.80 -10.45 -20.34
C CYS A 341 -4.72 -10.18 -21.53
N ARG A 342 -6.03 -10.46 -21.40
CA ARG A 342 -7.01 -10.14 -22.45
C ARG A 342 -6.99 -8.67 -22.79
N LYS A 343 -7.05 -7.80 -21.78
CA LYS A 343 -7.02 -6.35 -21.97
C LYS A 343 -5.72 -5.89 -22.63
N PHE A 344 -4.58 -6.34 -22.09
CA PHE A 344 -3.24 -6.01 -22.59
C PHE A 344 -3.03 -6.43 -24.06
N LEU A 345 -3.56 -7.58 -24.48
CA LEU A 345 -3.43 -8.05 -25.87
C LEU A 345 -4.48 -7.42 -26.80
N SER A 346 -5.63 -7.02 -26.27
CA SER A 346 -6.70 -6.39 -27.06
C SER A 346 -6.36 -4.95 -27.46
N ASP A 347 -5.78 -4.13 -26.57
CA ASP A 347 -5.48 -2.74 -26.96
C ASP A 347 -4.29 -2.64 -27.93
N GLU A 348 -3.36 -3.59 -27.90
CA GLU A 348 -2.24 -3.69 -28.85
C GLU A 348 -2.72 -4.10 -30.25
N SER A 349 -3.62 -5.08 -30.35
CA SER A 349 -4.16 -5.55 -31.64
C SER A 349 -5.12 -4.54 -32.29
N GLY A 350 -5.79 -3.69 -31.49
CA GLY A 350 -6.64 -2.59 -31.96
C GLY A 350 -5.90 -1.46 -32.65
N GLY A 351 -4.58 -1.58 -32.83
CA GLY A 351 -3.74 -0.73 -33.67
C GLY A 351 -3.97 0.74 -33.40
N ARG A 352 -3.65 1.22 -32.18
CA ARG A 352 -3.75 2.61 -31.71
C ARG A 352 -4.48 3.49 -32.73
N ASN A 353 -5.79 3.32 -32.88
CA ASN A 353 -6.56 4.34 -33.54
C ASN A 353 -6.28 5.59 -32.71
N PRO A 354 -5.60 6.61 -33.26
CA PRO A 354 -5.17 7.77 -32.48
C PRO A 354 -6.41 8.25 -31.75
N PRO A 355 -6.34 8.38 -30.40
CA PRO A 355 -7.51 8.37 -29.53
C PRO A 355 -8.58 9.20 -30.21
N SER A 356 -9.60 8.51 -30.76
CA SER A 356 -10.66 9.13 -31.55
C SER A 356 -11.09 10.35 -30.77
N ARG A 357 -10.76 11.53 -31.32
CA ARG A 357 -10.66 12.81 -30.62
C ARG A 357 -11.69 12.83 -29.52
N ARG A 358 -11.27 12.58 -28.26
CA ARG A 358 -12.18 12.69 -27.11
C ARG A 358 -12.89 14.01 -27.32
N PRO A 359 -14.24 14.04 -27.42
CA PRO A 359 -14.94 15.29 -27.64
C PRO A 359 -14.42 16.27 -26.60
N LYS A 360 -13.80 17.36 -27.06
CA LYS A 360 -13.23 18.37 -26.17
C LYS A 360 -14.30 18.68 -25.12
N PRO A 361 -13.96 18.73 -23.81
CA PRO A 361 -14.94 19.04 -22.78
C PRO A 361 -15.64 20.34 -23.17
N GLN A 362 -16.86 20.20 -23.68
CA GLN A 362 -17.66 21.34 -24.11
C GLN A 362 -18.11 21.98 -22.79
N ALA A 363 -17.63 23.20 -22.54
CA ALA A 363 -17.96 23.94 -21.33
C ALA A 363 -19.48 23.90 -21.13
N ARG A 364 -19.94 23.21 -20.06
CA ARG A 364 -21.34 23.23 -19.68
C ARG A 364 -21.73 24.70 -19.48
N ALA A 365 -22.73 25.15 -20.23
CA ALA A 365 -23.32 26.46 -20.03
C ALA A 365 -23.66 26.64 -18.54
N VAL A 366 -23.11 27.69 -17.94
CA VAL A 366 -23.39 28.08 -16.55
C VAL A 366 -24.89 28.29 -16.44
N ARG A 367 -25.59 27.37 -15.76
CA ARG A 367 -27.00 27.57 -15.42
C ARG A 367 -27.06 28.73 -14.44
N ALA A 368 -27.65 29.83 -14.89
CA ALA A 368 -27.97 30.98 -14.07
C ALA A 368 -28.71 30.54 -12.80
N ALA A 369 -28.23 31.01 -11.66
CA ALA A 369 -28.83 30.78 -10.36
C ALA A 369 -30.27 31.30 -10.35
N ARG A 370 -31.25 30.40 -10.24
CA ARG A 370 -32.62 30.75 -9.89
C ARG A 370 -32.83 30.47 -8.40
N GLY A 371 -32.89 31.56 -7.64
CA GLY A 371 -33.94 31.87 -6.68
C GLY A 371 -34.33 30.81 -5.65
N THR A 372 -33.89 31.06 -4.42
CA THR A 372 -34.59 30.87 -3.14
C THR A 372 -36.09 30.54 -3.18
N ALA A 373 -36.47 29.39 -2.62
CA ALA A 373 -37.73 29.13 -1.91
C ALA A 373 -37.54 27.88 -1.05
N ALA A 374 -37.38 28.02 0.27
CA ALA A 374 -38.44 27.97 1.29
C ALA A 374 -38.74 26.54 1.77
N ALA A 375 -38.70 26.41 3.08
CA ALA A 375 -38.78 25.21 3.90
C ALA A 375 -39.95 24.27 3.57
N ARG A 376 -39.70 22.96 3.67
CA ARG A 376 -40.73 22.02 4.13
C ARG A 376 -40.10 20.86 4.89
N GLU A 377 -40.49 20.79 6.15
CA GLU A 377 -40.16 19.79 7.15
C GLU A 377 -40.73 18.41 6.81
N GLN A 378 -39.99 17.39 7.27
CA GLN A 378 -40.43 16.13 7.88
C GLN A 378 -41.50 15.29 7.19
N ASN A 379 -41.10 14.10 6.72
CA ASN A 379 -41.69 12.83 7.14
C ASN A 379 -40.80 11.66 6.69
N LEU A 380 -39.96 11.20 7.62
CA LEU A 380 -39.18 9.97 7.49
C LEU A 380 -40.06 8.80 7.95
N SER A 381 -40.74 8.16 6.99
CA SER A 381 -41.33 6.85 7.21
C SER A 381 -40.24 5.79 6.95
N SER A 382 -39.83 5.18 8.05
CA SER A 382 -39.06 3.93 8.12
C SER A 382 -39.69 2.88 7.20
N THR A 383 -39.07 2.67 6.04
CA THR A 383 -39.38 1.52 5.18
C THR A 383 -38.29 0.50 5.41
N SER A 384 -38.70 -0.62 6.00
CA SER A 384 -37.90 -1.77 6.36
C SER A 384 -36.94 -2.16 5.24
N ALA A 385 -35.64 -2.09 5.53
CA ALA A 385 -34.62 -2.71 4.71
C ALA A 385 -34.87 -4.22 4.72
N ASN A 386 -35.39 -4.74 3.61
CA ASN A 386 -35.27 -6.15 3.31
C ASN A 386 -33.78 -6.45 3.22
N ASP A 387 -33.29 -7.27 4.16
CA ASP A 387 -32.05 -8.03 4.09
C ASP A 387 -32.04 -8.89 2.82
N SER A 388 -31.76 -8.21 1.71
CA SER A 388 -31.36 -8.85 0.47
C SER A 388 -29.89 -9.13 0.67
N SER A 389 -29.56 -10.34 1.13
CA SER A 389 -28.20 -10.84 1.15
C SER A 389 -27.53 -10.45 -0.16
N ALA A 390 -26.56 -9.54 -0.08
CA ALA A 390 -25.87 -9.00 -1.24
C ALA A 390 -25.13 -10.16 -1.90
N SER A 391 -25.81 -10.81 -2.86
CA SER A 391 -25.28 -11.98 -3.54
C SER A 391 -23.98 -11.57 -4.21
N PHE A 392 -22.92 -12.32 -3.92
CA PHE A 392 -21.62 -12.19 -4.57
C PHE A 392 -21.78 -11.90 -6.05
N SER A 393 -21.26 -10.77 -6.51
CA SER A 393 -21.09 -10.51 -7.94
C SER A 393 -19.87 -11.29 -8.47
N ALA A 394 -19.81 -12.59 -8.17
CA ALA A 394 -18.91 -13.54 -8.83
C ALA A 394 -19.15 -13.60 -10.35
N SER A 395 -20.24 -12.97 -10.82
CA SER A 395 -20.53 -12.69 -12.22
C SER A 395 -19.59 -11.67 -12.88
N LYS A 396 -18.78 -10.90 -12.14
CA LYS A 396 -17.94 -9.84 -12.74
C LYS A 396 -16.87 -10.37 -13.71
N ILE A 397 -16.37 -11.59 -13.51
CA ILE A 397 -15.35 -12.19 -14.38
C ILE A 397 -15.78 -13.59 -14.79
N SER A 398 -16.54 -13.68 -15.89
CA SER A 398 -16.79 -14.95 -16.55
C SER A 398 -15.52 -15.44 -17.25
N MET A 399 -15.25 -16.74 -17.15
CA MET A 399 -14.21 -17.36 -17.95
C MET A 399 -14.57 -17.19 -19.44
N PRO A 400 -13.68 -16.65 -20.28
CA PRO A 400 -13.90 -16.55 -21.72
C PRO A 400 -13.97 -17.94 -22.36
N PRO A 401 -14.61 -18.06 -23.55
CA PRO A 401 -14.52 -19.27 -24.35
C PRO A 401 -13.09 -19.51 -24.85
N SER A 402 -12.70 -20.76 -25.06
CA SER A 402 -11.36 -21.11 -25.56
C SER A 402 -11.02 -20.49 -26.92
N GLY A 403 -12.01 -20.33 -27.81
CA GLY A 403 -11.84 -19.62 -29.07
C GLY A 403 -11.28 -18.19 -28.90
N ASP A 404 -11.73 -17.43 -27.90
CA ASP A 404 -11.20 -16.09 -27.59
C ASP A 404 -9.73 -16.16 -27.15
N ILE A 405 -9.38 -17.18 -26.37
CA ILE A 405 -8.02 -17.37 -25.87
C ILE A 405 -7.07 -17.72 -27.00
N VAL A 406 -7.47 -18.64 -27.89
CA VAL A 406 -6.68 -19.00 -29.08
C VAL A 406 -6.54 -17.80 -30.01
N HIS A 407 -7.61 -17.02 -30.20
CA HIS A 407 -7.54 -15.80 -31.00
C HIS A 407 -6.56 -14.77 -30.42
N LEU A 408 -6.58 -14.53 -29.10
CA LEU A 408 -5.63 -13.61 -28.45
C LEU A 408 -4.18 -14.14 -28.46
N LEU A 409 -4.02 -15.46 -28.37
CA LEU A 409 -2.72 -16.12 -28.44
C LEU A 409 -2.10 -15.97 -29.84
N THR A 410 -2.91 -16.16 -30.89
CA THR A 410 -2.46 -16.16 -32.29
C THR A 410 -2.55 -14.81 -32.98
N GLY A 411 -3.25 -13.86 -32.36
CA GLY A 411 -3.47 -12.52 -32.89
C GLY A 411 -2.17 -11.80 -33.27
N PRO A 412 -2.16 -11.09 -34.41
CA PRO A 412 -1.00 -10.34 -34.87
C PRO A 412 -0.79 -9.13 -33.97
N ASN A 413 0.19 -9.22 -33.06
CA ASN A 413 0.57 -8.12 -32.19
C ASN A 413 1.82 -7.45 -32.79
N GLY A 414 1.62 -6.51 -33.71
CA GLY A 414 2.66 -5.61 -34.25
C GLY A 414 4.08 -6.18 -34.26
N ARG A 415 5.02 -5.49 -33.58
CA ARG A 415 6.34 -6.05 -33.25
C ARG A 415 6.22 -6.88 -31.99
N THR A 416 6.53 -8.17 -32.09
CA THR A 416 6.68 -9.08 -30.95
C THR A 416 7.73 -8.54 -29.98
N SER A 417 7.25 -8.06 -28.84
CA SER A 417 8.10 -7.63 -27.73
C SER A 417 8.20 -8.73 -26.68
N PRO A 418 9.30 -8.80 -25.90
CA PRO A 418 9.42 -9.78 -24.81
C PRO A 418 8.27 -9.68 -23.79
N ALA A 419 7.73 -8.48 -23.58
CA ALA A 419 6.56 -8.25 -22.74
C ALA A 419 5.32 -8.94 -23.33
N ILE A 420 5.04 -8.78 -24.62
CA ILE A 420 3.89 -9.43 -25.29
C ILE A 420 3.98 -10.96 -25.21
N ILE A 421 5.18 -11.52 -25.44
CA ILE A 421 5.41 -12.97 -25.33
C ILE A 421 5.16 -13.45 -23.89
N THR A 422 5.62 -12.70 -22.90
CA THR A 422 5.34 -12.99 -21.48
C THR A 422 3.84 -12.96 -21.20
N VAL A 423 3.11 -11.94 -21.67
CA VAL A 423 1.66 -11.85 -21.48
C VAL A 423 0.92 -13.02 -22.17
N LYS A 424 1.31 -13.41 -23.38
CA LYS A 424 0.74 -14.56 -24.09
C LYS A 424 0.98 -15.88 -23.34
N LYS A 425 2.19 -16.09 -22.79
CA LYS A 425 2.49 -17.25 -21.94
C LYS A 425 1.58 -17.28 -20.72
N GLU A 426 1.46 -16.15 -20.03
CA GLU A 426 0.73 -16.05 -18.78
C GLU A 426 -0.78 -16.13 -19.00
N LEU A 427 -1.30 -15.66 -20.13
CA LEU A 427 -2.67 -15.92 -20.59
C LEU A 427 -2.95 -17.43 -20.64
N LEU A 428 -2.05 -18.18 -21.29
CA LEU A 428 -2.20 -19.62 -21.51
C LEU A 428 -2.15 -20.41 -20.20
N ILE A 429 -1.15 -20.14 -19.35
CA ILE A 429 -1.00 -20.78 -18.04
C ILE A 429 -2.21 -20.47 -17.15
N SER A 430 -2.64 -19.21 -17.08
CA SER A 430 -3.78 -18.81 -16.24
C SER A 430 -5.08 -19.47 -16.71
N TYR A 431 -5.33 -19.51 -18.02
CA TYR A 431 -6.52 -20.15 -18.58
C TYR A 431 -6.54 -21.66 -18.32
N ALA A 432 -5.43 -22.35 -18.59
CA ALA A 432 -5.33 -23.79 -18.38
C ALA A 432 -5.51 -24.17 -16.90
N TYR A 433 -4.91 -23.41 -15.98
CA TYR A 433 -5.11 -23.61 -14.54
C TYR A 433 -6.59 -23.47 -14.16
N LEU A 434 -7.27 -22.43 -14.64
CA LEU A 434 -8.69 -22.21 -14.38
C LEU A 434 -9.56 -23.35 -14.93
N GLN A 435 -9.23 -23.88 -16.12
CA GLN A 435 -9.91 -25.04 -16.70
C GLN A 435 -9.70 -26.31 -15.86
N GLN A 436 -8.53 -26.52 -15.28
CA GLN A 436 -8.27 -27.68 -14.43
C GLN A 436 -9.13 -27.71 -13.16
N ILE A 437 -9.37 -26.54 -12.56
CA ILE A 437 -10.14 -26.40 -11.32
C ILE A 437 -11.63 -26.08 -11.56
N ALA A 438 -12.06 -25.91 -12.81
CA ALA A 438 -13.44 -25.65 -13.16
C ALA A 438 -14.30 -26.92 -13.03
N GLU A 439 -15.51 -26.79 -12.47
CA GLU A 439 -16.48 -27.88 -12.40
C GLU A 439 -16.98 -28.28 -13.79
N GLN A 440 -17.18 -27.28 -14.67
CA GLN A 440 -17.54 -27.47 -16.06
C GLN A 440 -16.39 -27.01 -16.95
N ARG A 441 -15.67 -27.98 -17.49
CA ARG A 441 -14.56 -27.73 -18.42
C ARG A 441 -15.10 -27.34 -19.80
N ASP A 442 -14.34 -26.49 -20.48
CA ASP A 442 -14.59 -26.16 -21.88
C ASP A 442 -14.18 -27.36 -22.77
N VAL A 443 -15.17 -27.95 -23.43
CA VAL A 443 -14.97 -29.12 -24.31
C VAL A 443 -14.06 -28.78 -25.49
N GLU A 444 -14.17 -27.57 -26.03
CA GLU A 444 -13.33 -27.12 -27.15
C GLU A 444 -11.87 -27.00 -26.70
N TRP A 445 -11.63 -26.51 -25.47
CA TRP A 445 -10.29 -26.46 -24.89
C TRP A 445 -9.64 -27.85 -24.79
N GLN A 446 -10.40 -28.85 -24.32
CA GLN A 446 -9.90 -30.22 -24.20
C GLN A 446 -9.56 -30.80 -25.58
N GLN A 447 -10.44 -30.62 -26.57
CA GLN A 447 -10.21 -31.07 -27.96
C GLN A 447 -8.97 -30.41 -28.58
N LEU A 448 -8.80 -29.09 -28.38
CA LEU A 448 -7.62 -28.36 -28.86
C LEU A 448 -6.32 -28.92 -28.29
N ALA A 449 -6.33 -29.34 -27.02
CA ALA A 449 -5.18 -29.95 -26.37
C ALA A 449 -4.92 -31.39 -26.85
N THR A 450 -5.96 -32.22 -26.99
CA THR A 450 -5.82 -33.63 -27.41
C THR A 450 -5.41 -33.79 -28.87
N ASP A 451 -5.90 -32.91 -29.74
CA ASP A 451 -5.71 -33.02 -31.19
C ASP A 451 -4.38 -32.42 -31.66
N GLY A 452 -3.52 -31.96 -30.74
CA GLY A 452 -2.22 -31.34 -31.04
C GLY A 452 -2.30 -29.90 -31.57
N ARG A 453 -3.51 -29.40 -31.87
CA ARG A 453 -3.72 -28.04 -32.40
C ARG A 453 -3.18 -26.96 -31.46
N LEU A 454 -3.32 -27.13 -30.15
CA LEU A 454 -2.77 -26.18 -29.18
C LEU A 454 -1.23 -26.19 -29.18
N GLU A 455 -0.60 -27.36 -29.32
CA GLU A 455 0.85 -27.50 -29.46
C GLU A 455 1.35 -26.78 -30.73
N ASP A 456 0.64 -26.90 -31.85
CA ASP A 456 0.94 -26.18 -33.08
C ASP A 456 0.86 -24.65 -32.90
N GLN A 457 -0.15 -24.15 -32.18
CA GLN A 457 -0.25 -22.72 -31.88
C GLN A 457 0.90 -22.23 -31.00
N VAL A 458 1.30 -23.01 -29.98
CA VAL A 458 2.46 -22.69 -29.14
C VAL A 458 3.75 -22.66 -29.99
N ASN A 459 3.94 -23.64 -30.87
CA ASN A 459 5.09 -23.65 -31.78
C ASN A 459 5.12 -22.43 -32.71
N SER A 460 3.97 -22.05 -33.26
CA SER A 460 3.84 -20.89 -34.13
C SER A 460 4.18 -19.58 -33.41
N VAL A 461 3.62 -19.38 -32.21
CA VAL A 461 3.73 -18.11 -31.46
C VAL A 461 5.10 -17.95 -30.80
N PHE A 462 5.68 -19.02 -30.26
CA PHE A 462 6.91 -18.96 -29.46
C PHE A 462 8.14 -19.53 -30.19
N GLY A 463 7.99 -20.01 -31.43
CA GLY A 463 9.09 -20.62 -32.21
C GLY A 463 9.98 -19.65 -32.97
N GLY A 464 9.57 -18.39 -33.15
CA GLY A 464 10.26 -17.42 -34.02
C GLY A 464 11.48 -16.73 -33.39
N GLU A 465 11.57 -16.65 -32.06
CA GLU A 465 12.55 -15.80 -31.37
C GLU A 465 13.32 -16.59 -30.29
N SER A 466 14.63 -16.36 -30.18
CA SER A 466 15.52 -17.15 -29.32
C SER A 466 15.16 -17.06 -27.83
N TYR A 467 14.73 -15.89 -27.36
CA TYR A 467 14.33 -15.71 -25.95
C TYR A 467 12.99 -16.40 -25.63
N ALA A 468 12.16 -16.72 -26.63
CA ALA A 468 10.88 -17.39 -26.44
C ALA A 468 11.01 -18.92 -26.43
N GLN A 469 12.16 -19.46 -26.82
CA GLN A 469 12.37 -20.90 -26.99
C GLN A 469 12.23 -21.68 -25.68
N GLN A 470 12.78 -21.16 -24.58
CA GLN A 470 12.64 -21.80 -23.26
C GLN A 470 11.17 -21.85 -22.82
N ASP A 471 10.44 -20.76 -23.04
CA ASP A 471 9.02 -20.66 -22.73
C ASP A 471 8.19 -21.61 -23.61
N ARG A 472 8.53 -21.74 -24.90
CA ARG A 472 7.91 -22.70 -25.83
C ARG A 472 8.03 -24.12 -25.30
N ASP A 473 9.24 -24.55 -24.98
CA ASP A 473 9.50 -25.95 -24.59
C ASP A 473 8.80 -26.29 -23.27
N ALA A 474 8.75 -25.34 -22.33
CA ALA A 474 7.98 -25.46 -21.10
C ALA A 474 6.46 -25.54 -21.36
N LEU A 475 5.93 -24.69 -22.23
CA LEU A 475 4.51 -24.67 -22.58
C LEU A 475 4.08 -25.95 -23.31
N ILE A 476 4.88 -26.48 -24.24
CA ILE A 476 4.59 -27.76 -24.91
C ILE A 476 4.50 -28.91 -23.89
N SER A 477 5.43 -28.93 -22.93
CA SER A 477 5.41 -29.93 -21.86
C SER A 477 4.13 -29.83 -21.03
N LEU A 478 3.68 -28.62 -20.73
CA LEU A 478 2.42 -28.38 -20.01
C LEU A 478 1.18 -28.76 -20.83
N VAL A 479 1.15 -28.42 -22.13
CA VAL A 479 0.03 -28.77 -23.03
C VAL A 479 -0.20 -30.28 -23.06
N ARG A 480 0.88 -31.07 -23.09
CA ARG A 480 0.79 -32.53 -23.04
C ARG A 480 0.21 -33.04 -21.72
N VAL A 481 0.56 -32.42 -20.60
CA VAL A 481 -0.06 -32.73 -19.29
C VAL A 481 -1.54 -32.35 -19.28
N TRP A 482 -1.92 -31.24 -19.92
CA TRP A 482 -3.31 -30.81 -20.01
C TRP A 482 -4.15 -31.73 -20.90
N ALA A 483 -3.56 -32.29 -21.97
CA ALA A 483 -4.24 -33.24 -22.85
C ALA A 483 -4.53 -34.60 -22.19
N MET A 484 -3.80 -34.97 -21.13
CA MET A 484 -4.00 -36.23 -20.40
C MET A 484 -5.10 -36.17 -19.34
N ASN A 485 -5.52 -34.96 -18.93
CA ASN A 485 -6.45 -34.73 -17.83
C ASN A 485 -7.83 -34.31 -18.32
#